data_AF-A0A1H9IP55-F1
#
_entry.id   AF-A0A1H9IP55-F1
#
_cell.length_a   1.000
_cell.length_b   1.000
_cell.length_c   1.000
_cell.angle_alpha   90.00
_cell.angle_beta   90.00
_cell.angle_gamma   90.00
#
_symmetry.space_group_name_H-M   'P 1'
#
loop_
_entity.id
_entity.type
_entity.pdbx_description
1 polymer ?
#
loop_
_entity_poly.entity_id
_entity_poly.type
_entity_poly.pdbx_seq_one_letter_code
_entity_poly.pdbx_strand_id
1 'polypeptide(L)'
;MPVKSSIYHHLIWRLVISTLPLALFAFSLCTEPLGRSGNNGPGVEMSIFIPVILLFGWGGFLVIESLYRFAKKNASIGFMSLLAAVILAGFYTLILYFHHLS
;
A
#
# COMPACT_ATOMS: atom_id res chain seq x y z
N MET A 1 16.35 8.13 28.35
CA MET A 1 16.32 7.66 26.95
C MET A 1 15.45 6.41 26.91
N PRO A 2 14.30 6.42 26.20
CA PRO A 2 14.21 5.65 24.95
C PRO A 2 13.19 6.25 23.94
N VAL A 3 13.53 7.35 23.26
CA VAL A 3 12.65 7.92 22.20
C VAL A 3 12.80 7.15 20.87
N LYS A 4 13.99 6.60 20.60
CA LYS A 4 14.28 5.86 19.35
C LYS A 4 13.45 4.57 19.19
N SER A 5 13.28 3.79 20.26
CA SER A 5 12.56 2.50 20.20
C SER A 5 11.12 2.67 19.70
N SER A 6 10.42 3.71 20.17
CA SER A 6 9.03 3.98 19.79
C SER A 6 8.87 4.30 18.30
N ILE A 7 9.81 5.04 17.70
CA ILE A 7 9.71 5.48 16.31
C ILE A 7 9.91 4.31 15.34
N TYR A 8 10.90 3.46 15.58
CA TYR A 8 11.14 2.27 14.73
C TYR A 8 10.02 1.25 14.87
N HIS A 9 9.50 1.07 16.08
CA HIS A 9 8.36 0.20 16.31
C HIS A 9 7.13 0.66 15.49
N HIS A 10 6.91 1.98 15.44
CA HIS A 10 5.84 2.58 14.65
C HIS A 10 5.98 2.34 13.15
N LEU A 11 7.21 2.43 12.62
CA LEU A 11 7.50 2.12 11.22
C LEU A 11 7.30 0.63 10.91
N ILE A 12 7.84 -0.26 11.75
CA ILE A 12 7.78 -1.72 11.56
C ILE A 12 6.32 -2.18 11.50
N TRP A 13 5.48 -1.74 12.43
CA TRP A 13 4.06 -2.10 12.42
C TRP A 13 3.35 -1.65 11.15
N ARG A 14 3.63 -0.45 10.65
CA ARG A 14 3.05 0.01 9.38
C ARG A 14 3.49 -0.85 8.21
N LEU A 15 4.76 -1.22 8.16
CA LEU A 15 5.27 -2.10 7.11
C LEU A 15 4.62 -3.48 7.17
N VAL A 16 4.49 -4.05 8.37
CA VAL A 16 3.79 -5.33 8.58
C VAL A 16 2.32 -5.24 8.18
N ILE A 17 1.62 -4.15 8.51
CA ILE A 17 0.22 -3.99 8.08
C ILE A 17 0.14 -3.77 6.56
N SER A 18 1.13 -3.12 5.98
CA SER A 18 1.21 -2.84 4.52
C SER A 18 1.41 -4.11 3.70
N THR A 19 1.97 -5.19 4.26
CA THR A 19 2.14 -6.44 3.51
C THR A 19 0.80 -7.14 3.23
N LEU A 20 -0.22 -6.97 4.08
CA LEU A 20 -1.53 -7.58 3.88
C LEU A 20 -2.24 -7.09 2.60
N PRO A 21 -2.47 -5.77 2.38
CA PRO A 21 -3.08 -5.30 1.14
C PRO A 21 -2.18 -5.57 -0.08
N LEU A 22 -0.85 -5.52 0.07
CA LEU A 22 0.09 -5.90 -0.99
C LEU A 22 -0.04 -7.36 -1.41
N ALA A 23 -0.12 -8.29 -0.45
CA ALA A 23 -0.24 -9.71 -0.71
C ALA A 23 -1.59 -10.05 -1.35
N LEU A 24 -2.68 -9.45 -0.87
CA LEU A 24 -4.00 -9.61 -1.49
C LEU A 24 -4.02 -9.07 -2.93
N PHE A 25 -3.36 -7.94 -3.18
CA PHE A 25 -3.24 -7.36 -4.52
C PHE A 25 -2.43 -8.25 -5.45
N ALA A 26 -1.23 -8.69 -5.02
CA ALA A 26 -0.41 -9.61 -5.80
C ALA A 26 -1.13 -10.94 -6.09
N PHE A 27 -1.84 -11.49 -5.09
CA PHE A 27 -2.64 -12.70 -5.27
C PHE A 27 -3.75 -12.49 -6.29
N SER A 28 -4.48 -11.37 -6.21
CA SER A 28 -5.55 -11.08 -7.18
C SER A 28 -5.04 -11.06 -8.62
N LEU A 29 -3.88 -10.43 -8.86
CA LEU A 29 -3.24 -10.37 -10.17
C LEU A 29 -2.80 -11.74 -10.68
N CYS A 30 -2.33 -12.63 -9.80
CA CYS A 30 -1.95 -14.00 -10.17
C CYS A 30 -3.17 -14.90 -10.47
N THR A 31 -4.32 -14.61 -9.87
CA THR A 31 -5.55 -15.38 -10.08
C THR A 31 -6.39 -14.88 -11.24
N GLU A 32 -6.01 -13.75 -11.85
CA GLU A 32 -6.69 -13.27 -13.05
C GLU A 32 -6.45 -14.23 -14.22
N PRO A 33 -7.51 -14.66 -14.92
CA PRO A 33 -7.35 -15.45 -16.12
C PRO A 33 -6.68 -14.56 -17.20
N LEU A 34 -5.41 -14.84 -17.52
CA LEU A 34 -4.69 -14.22 -18.62
C LEU A 34 -5.57 -14.27 -19.89
N GLY A 35 -6.04 -13.12 -20.38
CA GLY A 35 -6.70 -13.02 -21.68
C GLY A 35 -8.16 -12.55 -21.71
N ARG A 36 -8.70 -11.91 -20.66
CA ARG A 36 -9.95 -11.15 -20.83
C ARG A 36 -9.71 -9.89 -21.65
N SER A 37 -9.96 -10.03 -22.95
CA SER A 37 -10.11 -8.92 -23.90
C SER A 37 -11.05 -7.85 -23.33
N GLY A 38 -10.63 -6.59 -23.38
CA GLY A 38 -11.38 -5.41 -22.90
C GLY A 38 -12.67 -5.11 -23.67
N ASN A 39 -13.23 -6.10 -24.36
CA ASN A 39 -14.45 -6.02 -25.16
C ASN A 39 -15.67 -6.66 -24.47
N ASN A 40 -15.46 -7.33 -23.32
CA ASN A 40 -16.58 -7.67 -22.43
C ASN A 40 -16.80 -6.46 -21.53
N GLY A 41 -18.04 -5.94 -21.50
CA GLY A 41 -18.42 -4.70 -20.79
C GLY A 41 -17.98 -4.63 -19.32
N PRO A 42 -18.31 -3.54 -18.59
CA PRO A 42 -17.72 -3.20 -17.30
C PRO A 42 -18.23 -4.13 -16.18
N GLY A 43 -17.90 -5.41 -16.25
CA GLY A 43 -17.82 -6.26 -15.08
C GLY A 43 -16.64 -5.73 -14.29
N VAL A 44 -16.92 -4.95 -13.24
CA VAL A 44 -15.90 -4.62 -12.25
C VAL A 44 -15.36 -5.96 -11.75
N GLU A 45 -14.13 -6.29 -12.14
CA GLU A 45 -13.38 -7.46 -11.68
C GLU A 45 -13.22 -7.30 -10.16
N MET A 46 -14.23 -7.74 -9.40
CA MET A 46 -14.30 -7.63 -7.94
C MET A 46 -13.06 -8.24 -7.26
N SER A 47 -12.42 -9.20 -7.94
CA SER A 47 -11.14 -9.82 -7.60
C SER A 47 -10.01 -8.80 -7.41
N ILE A 48 -9.85 -7.83 -8.32
CA ILE A 48 -8.83 -6.76 -8.20
C ILE A 48 -9.36 -5.57 -7.40
N PHE A 49 -10.65 -5.25 -7.54
CA PHE A 49 -11.22 -4.03 -7.00
C PHE A 49 -11.07 -3.91 -5.48
N ILE A 50 -11.34 -5.00 -4.75
CA ILE A 50 -11.22 -5.01 -3.27
C ILE A 50 -9.76 -4.81 -2.82
N PRO A 51 -8.76 -5.57 -3.33
CA PRO A 51 -7.36 -5.33 -3.02
C PRO A 51 -6.87 -3.93 -3.36
N VAL A 52 -7.28 -3.37 -4.50
CA VAL A 52 -6.93 -2.00 -4.90
C VAL A 52 -7.48 -0.98 -3.91
N ILE A 53 -8.76 -1.08 -3.52
CA ILE A 53 -9.34 -0.18 -2.51
C ILE A 53 -8.60 -0.30 -1.17
N LEU A 54 -8.27 -1.52 -0.72
CA LEU A 54 -7.53 -1.72 0.52
C LEU A 54 -6.14 -1.07 0.45
N LEU A 55 -5.46 -1.20 -0.68
CA LEU A 55 -4.12 -0.65 -0.89
C LEU A 55 -4.14 0.88 -0.95
N PHE A 56 -5.05 1.48 -1.72
CA PHE A 56 -5.20 2.94 -1.78
C PHE A 56 -5.78 3.53 -0.48
N GLY A 57 -6.70 2.84 0.18
CA GLY A 57 -7.26 3.23 1.47
C GLY A 57 -6.18 3.26 2.55
N TRP A 58 -5.37 2.21 2.64
CA TRP A 58 -4.24 2.16 3.57
C TRP A 58 -3.16 3.20 3.20
N GLY A 59 -2.80 3.33 1.93
CA GLY A 59 -1.85 4.34 1.46
C GLY A 59 -2.32 5.76 1.77
N GLY A 60 -3.60 6.06 1.53
CA GLY A 60 -4.21 7.34 1.88
C GLY A 60 -4.18 7.62 3.38
N PHE A 61 -4.48 6.61 4.21
CA PHE A 61 -4.36 6.71 5.66
C PHE A 61 -2.93 7.07 6.11
N LEU A 62 -1.90 6.43 5.53
CA LEU A 62 -0.50 6.73 5.86
C LEU A 62 -0.12 8.18 5.53
N VAL A 63 -0.60 8.71 4.41
CA VAL A 63 -0.37 10.10 3.98
C VAL A 63 -1.10 11.08 4.89
N ILE A 64 -2.39 10.85 5.17
CA ILE A 64 -3.19 11.69 6.08
C ILE A 64 -2.55 11.71 7.47
N GLU A 65 -2.12 10.57 7.98
CA GLU A 65 -1.47 10.51 9.28
C GLU A 65 -0.14 11.25 9.27
N SER A 66 0.65 11.14 8.19
CA SER A 66 1.87 11.93 8.05
C SER A 66 1.59 13.43 8.17
N LEU A 67 0.60 13.95 7.44
CA LEU A 67 0.19 15.35 7.49
C LEU A 67 -0.29 15.76 8.88
N TYR A 68 -1.09 14.91 9.53
CA TYR A 68 -1.56 15.13 10.90
C TYR A 68 -0.41 15.24 11.91
N ARG A 69 0.60 14.36 11.79
CA ARG A 69 1.78 14.36 12.68
C ARG A 69 2.66 15.58 12.44
N PHE A 70 2.81 16.02 11.18
CA PHE A 70 3.48 17.27 10.86
C PHE A 70 2.77 18.49 11.45
N ALA A 71 1.43 18.55 11.35
CA ALA A 71 0.64 19.60 11.98
C ALA A 71 0.81 19.64 13.51
N LYS A 72 0.98 18.47 14.14
CA LYS A 72 1.29 18.34 15.58
C LYS A 72 2.76 18.54 15.96
N LYS A 73 3.59 19.08 15.06
CA LYS A 73 5.04 19.30 15.25
C LYS A 73 5.84 18.04 15.59
N ASN A 74 5.29 16.85 15.29
CA ASN A 74 5.97 15.58 15.49
C ASN A 74 6.50 15.06 14.15
N ALA A 75 7.52 15.74 13.64
CA ALA A 75 8.07 15.49 12.31
C ALA A 75 8.64 14.07 12.17
N SER A 76 9.27 13.52 13.22
CA SER A 76 9.86 12.19 13.15
C SER A 76 8.83 11.09 12.86
N ILE A 77 7.68 11.10 13.52
CA ILE A 77 6.62 10.11 13.28
C ILE A 77 5.92 10.37 11.94
N GLY A 78 5.78 11.64 11.56
CA GLY A 78 5.28 12.03 10.23
C GLY A 78 6.13 11.42 9.12
N PHE A 79 7.44 11.63 9.16
CA PHE A 79 8.38 11.06 8.19
C PHE A 79 8.33 9.53 8.14
N MET A 80 8.19 8.83 9.27
CA MET A 80 8.06 7.36 9.24
C MET A 80 6.76 6.90 8.56
N SER A 81 5.68 7.64 8.74
CA SER A 81 4.39 7.35 8.09
C SER A 81 4.48 7.56 6.58
N LEU A 82 5.11 8.67 6.18
CA LEU A 82 5.37 8.99 4.78
C LEU A 82 6.30 7.96 4.12
N LEU A 83 7.38 7.57 4.81
CA LEU A 83 8.33 6.57 4.34
C LEU A 83 7.62 5.22 4.09
N ALA A 84 6.74 4.79 5.00
CA ALA A 84 5.94 3.59 4.80
C ALA A 84 5.03 3.70 3.56
N ALA A 85 4.43 4.88 3.31
CA ALA A 85 3.60 5.11 2.13
C ALA A 85 4.42 5.04 0.83
N VAL A 86 5.63 5.60 0.82
CA VAL A 86 6.55 5.54 -0.33
C VAL A 86 6.99 4.10 -0.60
N ILE A 87 7.34 3.34 0.44
CA ILE A 87 7.70 1.92 0.31
C ILE A 87 6.52 1.11 -0.27
N LEU A 88 5.30 1.33 0.27
CA LEU A 88 4.09 0.69 -0.24
C LEU A 88 3.85 1.00 -1.72
N ALA A 89 3.96 2.27 -2.13
CA ALA A 89 3.82 2.69 -3.52
C ALA A 89 4.91 2.09 -4.43
N GLY A 90 6.14 1.98 -3.93
CA GLY A 90 7.24 1.32 -4.63
C GLY A 90 6.96 -0.15 -4.90
N PHE A 91 6.53 -0.91 -3.89
CA PHE A 91 6.15 -2.32 -4.07
C PHE A 91 4.95 -2.49 -4.99
N TYR A 92 3.94 -1.64 -4.87
CA TYR A 92 2.78 -1.64 -5.78
C TYR A 92 3.20 -1.47 -7.24
N THR A 93 4.05 -0.47 -7.51
CA THR A 93 4.56 -0.20 -8.87
C THR A 93 5.39 -1.37 -9.40
N LEU A 94 6.20 -1.98 -8.54
CA LEU A 94 7.04 -3.12 -8.88
C LEU A 94 6.22 -4.38 -9.19
N ILE A 95 5.14 -4.64 -8.44
CA ILE A 95 4.18 -5.73 -8.73
C ILE A 95 3.53 -5.51 -10.10
N LEU A 96 3.05 -4.30 -10.38
CA LEU A 96 2.47 -3.97 -11.69
C LEU A 96 3.46 -4.14 -12.83
N TYR A 97 4.71 -3.71 -12.62
CA TYR A 97 5.76 -3.85 -13.62
C TYR A 97 6.06 -5.33 -13.93
N PHE A 98 6.17 -6.18 -12.91
CA PHE A 98 6.36 -7.62 -13.13
C PHE A 98 5.14 -8.28 -13.79
N HIS A 99 3.93 -7.88 -13.42
CA HIS A 99 2.71 -8.38 -14.07
C HIS A 99 2.61 -7.93 -15.54
N HIS A 100 3.12 -6.74 -15.88
CA HIS A 100 3.17 -6.29 -17.27
C HIS A 100 4.21 -7.06 -18.11
N LEU A 101 5.27 -7.56 -17.48
CA LEU A 101 6.31 -8.37 -18.14
C LEU A 101 5.95 -9.86 -18.27
N SER A 102 4.99 -10.36 -17.48
CA SER A 102 4.53 -11.76 -17.48
C SER A 102 3.48 -12.04 -18.55
#